data_AF-N9UP16-F1
#
_entry.id   AF-N9UP16-F1
#
_cell.length_a   1.000
_cell.length_b   1.000
_cell.length_c   1.000
_cell.angle_alpha   90.00
_cell.angle_beta   90.00
_cell.angle_gamma   90.00
#
_symmetry.space_group_name_H-M   'P 1'
#
loop_
_entity.id
_entity.type
_entity.pdbx_description
1 polymer ?
#
loop_
_entity_poly.entity_id
_entity_poly.type
_entity_poly.pdbx_seq_one_letter_code
_entity_poly.pdbx_strand_id
1 'polypeptide(L)'
;MADCINNKKGVQAIVIVLNYNNGVLSNDLKTMIEIICNIFPFYKFWEHVCVVWTNCYNYTPQKQLDIHKKSKKDYYYPQLKRVIEEFSGNKEEYDIEPPMYYVDSHPDEGCDNSRSEMEIEKLLTWARSFKKPINIKREQKREDSEYKKVVTQEKQRRVEADENNINRMSQVKPMRRDIKIQYNGKVSCSEWEVMESKSEPDIKIKQEKLIQFNCTIL
;
A
#
# COMPACT_ATOMS: atom_id res chain seq x y z
N MET A 1 -26.55 -20.63 10.35
CA MET A 1 -25.28 -20.47 11.09
C MET A 1 -24.53 -19.26 10.53
N ALA A 2 -25.07 -18.05 10.70
CA ALA A 2 -24.53 -16.81 10.11
C ALA A 2 -24.59 -15.60 11.08
N ASP A 3 -24.70 -15.85 12.39
CA ASP A 3 -24.74 -14.79 13.42
C ASP A 3 -23.35 -14.39 13.94
N CYS A 4 -22.27 -14.94 13.40
CA CYS A 4 -20.91 -14.76 13.93
C CYS A 4 -20.21 -13.46 13.48
N ILE A 5 -20.85 -12.58 12.71
CA ILE A 5 -20.26 -11.32 12.22
C ILE A 5 -20.63 -10.12 13.11
N ASN A 6 -21.49 -10.31 14.11
CA ASN A 6 -22.00 -9.21 14.92
C ASN A 6 -20.98 -8.76 15.98
N ASN A 7 -20.54 -7.49 15.87
CA ASN A 7 -19.88 -6.61 16.86
C ASN A 7 -18.36 -6.33 16.77
N LYS A 8 -17.63 -6.82 15.77
CA LYS A 8 -16.20 -6.46 15.60
C LYS A 8 -16.05 -5.31 14.60
N LYS A 9 -15.83 -4.08 15.09
CA LYS A 9 -15.50 -2.92 14.24
C LYS A 9 -14.02 -2.97 13.82
N GLY A 10 -13.75 -2.89 12.52
CA GLY A 10 -12.40 -2.82 11.94
C GLY A 10 -11.94 -4.11 11.24
N VAL A 11 -10.86 -4.02 10.47
CA VAL A 11 -10.28 -5.15 9.73
C VAL A 11 -9.55 -6.07 10.70
N GLN A 12 -9.82 -7.38 10.65
CA GLN A 12 -9.21 -8.36 11.57
C GLN A 12 -8.14 -9.22 10.92
N ALA A 13 -8.32 -9.54 9.64
CA ALA A 13 -7.42 -10.36 8.85
C ALA A 13 -7.43 -9.85 7.41
N ILE A 14 -6.32 -10.02 6.71
CA ILE A 14 -6.15 -9.72 5.30
C ILE A 14 -5.81 -11.04 4.61
N VAL A 15 -6.60 -11.40 3.59
CA VAL A 15 -6.40 -12.64 2.83
C VAL A 15 -5.88 -12.27 1.45
N ILE A 16 -4.64 -12.65 1.14
CA ILE A 16 -4.07 -12.51 -0.19
C ILE A 16 -4.37 -13.78 -0.97
N VAL A 17 -5.16 -13.65 -2.04
CA VAL A 17 -5.60 -14.78 -2.86
C VAL A 17 -4.73 -14.84 -4.11
N LEU A 18 -4.04 -15.97 -4.31
CA LEU A 18 -3.11 -16.19 -5.42
C LEU A 18 -3.44 -17.49 -6.13
N ASN A 19 -3.21 -17.55 -7.44
CA ASN A 19 -3.35 -18.79 -8.20
C ASN A 19 -2.15 -19.71 -7.89
N TYR A 20 -2.41 -20.95 -7.48
CA TYR A 20 -1.41 -21.99 -7.24
C TYR A 20 -0.45 -22.18 -8.42
N ASN A 21 -0.97 -22.07 -9.64
CA ASN A 21 -0.19 -22.28 -10.86
C ASN A 21 0.74 -21.10 -11.20
N ASN A 22 0.62 -19.97 -10.49
CA ASN A 22 1.49 -18.82 -10.68
C ASN A 22 2.70 -18.89 -9.73
N GLY A 23 3.85 -19.22 -10.29
CA GLY A 23 5.09 -19.43 -9.55
C GLY A 23 5.76 -18.14 -9.04
N VAL A 24 5.53 -17.00 -9.69
CA VAL A 24 6.36 -15.79 -9.57
C VAL A 24 5.62 -14.65 -8.86
N LEU A 25 6.35 -13.86 -8.07
CA LEU A 25 5.86 -12.60 -7.51
C LEU A 25 5.70 -11.57 -8.64
N SER A 26 4.47 -11.41 -9.14
CA SER A 26 4.18 -10.46 -10.24
C SER A 26 4.35 -9.01 -9.80
N ASN A 27 4.52 -8.10 -10.77
CA ASN A 27 4.56 -6.66 -10.49
C ASN A 27 3.25 -6.17 -9.85
N ASP A 28 2.10 -6.70 -10.28
CA ASP A 28 0.80 -6.36 -9.70
C ASP A 28 0.74 -6.70 -8.21
N LEU A 29 1.31 -7.85 -7.83
CA LEU A 29 1.38 -8.27 -6.44
C LEU A 29 2.33 -7.38 -5.64
N LYS A 30 3.47 -6.97 -6.20
CA LYS A 30 4.36 -5.98 -5.58
C LYS A 30 3.63 -4.65 -5.34
N THR A 31 2.87 -4.18 -6.33
CA THR A 31 2.06 -2.96 -6.19
C THR A 31 0.99 -3.12 -5.12
N MET A 32 0.33 -4.28 -5.04
CA MET A 32 -0.63 -4.57 -3.97
C MET A 32 0.04 -4.53 -2.59
N ILE A 33 1.21 -5.14 -2.45
CA ILE A 33 2.00 -5.10 -1.20
C ILE A 33 2.36 -3.66 -0.84
N GLU A 34 2.77 -2.85 -1.82
CA GLU A 34 3.08 -1.43 -1.62
C GLU A 34 1.87 -0.66 -1.07
N ILE A 35 0.69 -0.85 -1.67
CA ILE A 35 -0.57 -0.23 -1.23
C ILE A 35 -0.89 -0.66 0.21
N ILE A 36 -0.79 -1.95 0.52
CA ILE A 36 -1.04 -2.48 1.87
C ILE A 36 -0.06 -1.85 2.88
N CYS A 37 1.24 -1.80 2.57
CA CYS A 37 2.25 -1.16 3.43
C CYS A 37 1.98 0.34 3.64
N ASN A 38 1.43 1.03 2.66
CA ASN A 38 1.05 2.44 2.79
C ASN A 38 -0.20 2.65 3.66
N ILE A 39 -1.20 1.76 3.55
CA ILE A 39 -2.43 1.80 4.36
C ILE A 39 -2.15 1.37 5.81
N PHE A 40 -1.29 0.37 6.00
CA PHE A 40 -0.93 -0.21 7.28
C PHE A 40 0.57 0.02 7.57
N PRO A 41 0.97 1.23 7.99
CA PRO A 41 2.39 1.59 8.11
C PRO A 41 3.12 0.96 9.31
N PHE A 42 2.54 -0.06 9.95
CA PHE A 42 3.11 -0.73 11.12
C PHE A 42 3.38 -2.22 10.86
N TYR A 43 4.64 -2.63 10.93
CA TYR A 43 5.08 -3.97 10.50
C TYR A 43 4.26 -5.15 11.07
N LYS A 44 3.79 -5.05 12.31
CA LYS A 44 3.02 -6.12 12.98
C LYS A 44 1.69 -6.48 12.32
N PHE A 45 1.16 -5.67 11.39
CA PHE A 45 -0.06 -6.06 10.67
C PHE A 45 0.14 -7.34 9.85
N TRP A 46 1.37 -7.68 9.45
CA TRP A 46 1.66 -8.90 8.69
C TRP A 46 1.31 -10.19 9.44
N GLU A 47 1.24 -10.16 10.77
CA GLU A 47 0.73 -11.28 11.59
C GLU A 47 -0.76 -11.57 11.31
N HIS A 48 -1.49 -10.59 10.76
CA HIS A 48 -2.89 -10.70 10.37
C HIS A 48 -3.07 -11.01 8.88
N VAL A 49 -2.00 -11.32 8.15
CA VAL A 49 -2.04 -11.64 6.73
C VAL A 49 -1.86 -13.14 6.53
N CYS A 50 -2.68 -13.74 5.67
CA CYS A 50 -2.46 -15.10 5.17
C CYS A 50 -2.53 -15.15 3.64
N VAL A 51 -2.00 -16.22 3.07
CA VAL A 51 -2.05 -16.48 1.63
C VAL A 51 -2.96 -17.68 1.35
N VAL A 52 -3.89 -17.53 0.42
CA VAL A 52 -4.73 -18.62 -0.08
C VAL A 52 -4.31 -18.90 -1.53
N TRP A 53 -3.84 -20.13 -1.77
CA TRP A 53 -3.51 -20.63 -3.10
C TRP A 53 -4.74 -21.31 -3.71
N THR A 54 -5.40 -20.63 -4.63
CA THR A 54 -6.58 -21.11 -5.38
C THR A 54 -6.18 -21.93 -6.59
N ASN A 55 -7.16 -22.59 -7.23
CA ASN A 55 -6.93 -23.55 -8.31
C ASN A 55 -5.96 -24.67 -7.90
N CYS A 56 -5.91 -24.98 -6.60
CA CYS A 56 -5.24 -26.15 -6.10
C CYS A 56 -6.24 -27.30 -6.16
N TYR A 57 -6.33 -27.96 -7.31
CA TYR A 57 -7.35 -28.98 -7.54
C TYR A 57 -7.25 -30.12 -6.52
N ASN A 58 -8.38 -30.74 -6.19
CA ASN A 58 -8.46 -31.87 -5.26
C ASN A 58 -7.51 -33.02 -5.61
N TYR A 59 -7.30 -33.29 -6.90
CA TYR A 59 -6.38 -34.30 -7.40
C TYR A 59 -4.90 -33.91 -7.34
N THR A 60 -4.57 -32.69 -6.92
CA THR A 60 -3.17 -32.25 -6.76
C THR A 60 -2.48 -33.15 -5.73
N PRO A 61 -1.44 -33.93 -6.13
CA PRO A 61 -0.80 -34.86 -5.22
C PRO A 61 -0.13 -34.17 -4.03
N GLN A 62 -0.18 -34.79 -2.85
CA GLN A 62 0.44 -34.24 -1.64
C GLN A 62 1.93 -33.89 -1.82
N LYS A 63 2.67 -34.74 -2.53
CA LYS A 63 4.09 -34.50 -2.84
C LYS A 63 4.31 -33.20 -3.63
N GLN A 64 3.40 -32.85 -4.55
CA GLN A 64 3.50 -31.59 -5.29
C GLN A 64 3.20 -30.39 -4.38
N LEU A 65 2.20 -30.51 -3.50
CA LEU A 65 1.92 -29.51 -2.48
C LEU A 65 3.12 -29.24 -1.58
N ASP A 66 3.81 -30.29 -1.13
CA ASP A 66 4.97 -30.17 -0.25
C ASP A 66 6.16 -29.49 -0.96
N ILE A 67 6.40 -29.84 -2.22
CA ILE A 67 7.41 -29.18 -3.07
C ILE A 67 7.04 -27.70 -3.25
N HIS A 68 5.78 -27.40 -3.53
CA HIS A 68 5.32 -26.03 -3.71
C HIS A 68 5.47 -25.22 -2.40
N LYS A 69 5.02 -25.75 -1.26
CA LYS A 69 5.19 -25.13 0.07
C LYS A 69 6.65 -24.81 0.34
N LYS A 70 7.54 -25.77 0.09
CA LYS A 70 9.00 -25.59 0.25
C LYS A 70 9.53 -24.50 -0.68
N SER A 71 9.17 -24.52 -1.95
CA SER A 71 9.58 -23.49 -2.91
C SER A 71 9.12 -22.10 -2.49
N LYS A 72 7.89 -21.96 -1.97
CA LYS A 72 7.40 -20.66 -1.50
C LYS A 72 8.15 -20.17 -0.27
N LYS A 73 8.50 -21.06 0.66
CA LYS A 73 9.35 -20.74 1.81
C LYS A 73 10.77 -20.32 1.38
N ASP A 74 11.39 -21.08 0.46
CA ASP A 74 12.79 -20.89 0.08
C ASP A 74 13.00 -19.68 -0.86
N TYR A 75 12.02 -19.32 -1.69
CA TYR A 75 12.19 -18.30 -2.75
C TYR A 75 11.19 -17.17 -2.72
N TYR A 76 9.91 -17.46 -2.47
CA TYR A 76 8.86 -16.46 -2.57
C TYR A 76 8.82 -15.56 -1.33
N TYR A 77 8.91 -16.11 -0.13
CA TYR A 77 8.92 -15.33 1.12
C TYR A 77 10.15 -14.42 1.25
N PRO A 78 11.38 -14.85 0.90
CA PRO A 78 12.51 -13.94 0.87
C PRO A 78 12.29 -12.75 -0.09
N GLN A 79 11.63 -12.96 -1.22
CA GLN A 79 11.29 -11.87 -2.15
C GLN A 79 10.20 -10.96 -1.59
N LEU A 80 9.14 -11.52 -1.03
CA LEU A 80 8.07 -10.78 -0.37
C LEU A 80 8.63 -9.91 0.76
N LYS A 81 9.48 -10.49 1.61
CA LYS A 81 10.16 -9.80 2.71
C LYS A 81 10.99 -8.62 2.21
N ARG A 82 11.80 -8.80 1.15
CA ARG A 82 12.57 -7.70 0.54
C ARG A 82 11.68 -6.55 0.07
N VAL A 83 10.54 -6.87 -0.57
CA VAL A 83 9.59 -5.86 -1.04
C VAL A 83 8.94 -5.12 0.14
N ILE A 84 8.60 -5.83 1.22
CA ILE A 84 8.06 -5.24 2.44
C ILE A 84 9.09 -4.33 3.11
N GLU A 85 10.34 -4.76 3.22
CA GLU A 85 11.45 -3.97 3.78
C GLU A 85 11.69 -2.69 2.97
N GLU A 86 11.65 -2.78 1.64
CA GLU A 86 11.80 -1.64 0.73
C GLU A 86 10.73 -0.56 0.99
N PHE A 87 9.47 -0.95 1.17
CA PHE A 87 8.36 0.00 1.36
C PHE A 87 8.14 0.45 2.80
N SER A 88 8.42 -0.42 3.77
CA SER A 88 8.24 -0.10 5.18
C SER A 88 9.40 0.75 5.74
N GLY A 89 10.57 0.72 5.09
CA GLY A 89 11.79 1.43 5.55
C GLY A 89 12.40 0.84 6.82
N ASN A 90 11.80 -0.21 7.36
CA ASN A 90 12.19 -0.89 8.59
C ASN A 90 12.86 -2.22 8.23
N LYS A 91 14.15 -2.35 8.54
CA LYS A 91 14.88 -3.62 8.48
C LYS A 91 14.64 -4.42 9.75
N GLU A 92 13.39 -4.54 10.18
CA GLU A 92 13.10 -5.35 11.36
C GLU A 92 13.35 -6.84 11.04
N GLU A 93 14.07 -7.50 11.94
CA GLU A 93 14.57 -8.86 11.84
C GLU A 93 13.47 -9.91 12.12
N TYR A 94 12.22 -9.65 11.71
CA TYR A 94 11.13 -10.60 11.91
C TYR A 94 11.01 -11.54 10.70
N ASP A 95 10.71 -12.80 11.01
CA ASP A 95 10.45 -13.83 10.03
C ASP A 95 8.97 -13.79 9.65
N ILE A 96 8.62 -12.99 8.63
CA ILE A 96 7.27 -12.99 8.08
C ILE A 96 7.09 -14.28 7.29
N GLU A 97 6.46 -15.27 7.94
CA GLU A 97 5.95 -16.47 7.30
C GLU A 97 4.43 -16.51 7.42
N PRO A 98 3.68 -15.88 6.49
CA PRO A 98 2.23 -15.91 6.49
C PRO A 98 1.74 -17.36 6.37
N PRO A 99 0.68 -17.75 7.09
CA PRO A 99 0.04 -19.05 6.88
C PRO A 99 -0.42 -19.20 5.42
N MET A 100 -0.25 -20.41 4.87
CA MET A 100 -0.72 -20.76 3.53
C MET A 100 -1.83 -21.79 3.61
N TYR A 101 -2.89 -21.54 2.86
CA TYR A 101 -4.01 -22.47 2.68
C TYR A 101 -4.18 -22.81 1.22
N TYR A 102 -4.45 -24.08 0.93
CA TYR A 102 -4.52 -24.60 -0.44
C TYR A 102 -5.95 -25.03 -0.76
N VAL A 103 -6.62 -24.29 -1.63
CA VAL A 103 -8.05 -24.43 -1.85
C VAL A 103 -8.33 -24.74 -3.31
N ASP A 104 -9.10 -25.80 -3.53
CA ASP A 104 -9.79 -26.02 -4.80
C ASP A 104 -10.99 -25.09 -4.89
N SER A 105 -10.88 -24.06 -5.73
CA SER A 105 -11.93 -23.08 -5.97
C SER A 105 -12.97 -23.53 -7.00
N HIS A 106 -12.75 -24.67 -7.65
CA HIS A 106 -13.64 -25.20 -8.69
C HIS A 106 -13.67 -26.73 -8.66
N PRO A 107 -14.17 -27.33 -7.56
CA PRO A 107 -14.23 -28.78 -7.46
C PRO A 107 -15.20 -29.35 -8.49
N ASP A 108 -14.76 -30.39 -9.20
CA ASP A 108 -15.62 -31.15 -10.11
C ASP A 108 -16.73 -31.87 -9.33
N GLU A 109 -17.94 -31.87 -9.89
CA GLU A 109 -19.10 -32.50 -9.28
C GLU A 109 -18.87 -34.01 -9.09
N GLY A 110 -19.09 -34.50 -7.87
CA GLY A 110 -18.89 -35.90 -7.51
C GLY A 110 -17.45 -36.27 -7.10
N CYS A 111 -16.50 -35.33 -7.14
CA CYS A 111 -15.14 -35.56 -6.64
C CYS A 111 -15.00 -35.19 -5.15
N ASP A 112 -14.15 -35.91 -4.43
CA ASP A 112 -13.85 -35.63 -3.02
C ASP A 112 -13.05 -34.33 -2.89
N ASN A 113 -13.64 -33.32 -2.26
CA ASN A 113 -13.00 -32.04 -1.98
C ASN A 113 -12.70 -31.81 -0.49
N SER A 114 -12.77 -32.86 0.33
CA SER A 114 -12.57 -32.80 1.80
C SER A 114 -11.26 -32.14 2.21
N ARG A 115 -10.19 -32.31 1.42
CA ARG A 115 -8.90 -31.64 1.64
C ARG A 115 -9.05 -30.11 1.61
N SER A 116 -9.75 -29.57 0.61
CA SER A 116 -9.95 -28.13 0.47
C SER A 116 -10.88 -27.59 1.55
N GLU A 117 -11.92 -28.35 1.91
CA GLU A 117 -12.82 -28.00 3.02
C GLU A 117 -12.07 -27.89 4.34
N MET A 118 -11.17 -28.84 4.62
CA MET A 118 -10.32 -28.80 5.81
C MET A 118 -9.36 -27.59 5.80
N GLU A 119 -8.80 -27.21 4.64
CA GLU A 119 -7.96 -26.01 4.53
C GLU A 119 -8.77 -24.72 4.75
N ILE A 120 -10.01 -24.66 4.27
CA ILE A 120 -10.95 -23.56 4.54
C ILE A 120 -11.29 -23.50 6.03
N GLU A 121 -11.53 -24.63 6.69
CA GLU A 121 -11.80 -24.67 8.12
C GLU A 121 -10.60 -24.14 8.94
N LYS A 122 -9.38 -24.53 8.58
CA LYS A 122 -8.15 -24.00 9.20
C LYS A 122 -8.00 -22.49 8.98
N LEU A 123 -8.27 -22.01 7.77
CA LEU A 123 -8.27 -20.57 7.44
C LEU A 123 -9.27 -19.80 8.32
N LEU A 124 -10.51 -20.28 8.40
CA LEU A 124 -11.55 -19.64 9.21
C LEU A 124 -11.22 -19.67 10.70
N THR A 125 -10.64 -20.77 11.18
CA THR A 125 -10.19 -20.91 12.57
C THR A 125 -9.07 -19.92 12.89
N TRP A 126 -8.08 -19.80 12.01
CA TRP A 126 -7.02 -18.81 12.13
C TRP A 126 -7.57 -17.38 12.13
N ALA A 127 -8.44 -17.04 11.17
CA ALA A 127 -9.03 -15.70 11.08
C ALA A 127 -9.87 -15.35 12.32
N ARG A 128 -10.58 -16.33 12.90
CA ARG A 128 -11.37 -16.15 14.13
C ARG A 128 -10.52 -16.02 15.39
N SER A 129 -9.28 -16.52 15.38
CA SER A 129 -8.36 -16.43 16.52
C SER A 129 -8.02 -14.97 16.89
N PHE A 130 -8.10 -14.05 15.93
CA PHE A 130 -7.87 -12.62 16.15
C PHE A 130 -9.02 -11.99 16.96
N LYS A 131 -8.72 -11.69 18.23
CA LYS A 131 -9.65 -10.99 19.14
C LYS A 131 -9.70 -9.50 18.88
N LYS A 132 -8.57 -8.89 18.49
CA LYS A 132 -8.43 -7.45 18.25
C LYS A 132 -8.31 -7.17 16.74
N PRO A 133 -8.92 -6.09 16.24
CA PRO A 133 -8.70 -5.64 14.88
C PRO A 133 -7.27 -5.11 14.70
N ILE A 134 -6.82 -5.08 13.45
CA ILE A 134 -5.58 -4.46 12.99
C ILE A 134 -5.60 -2.99 13.43
N ASN A 135 -4.59 -2.59 14.21
CA ASN A 135 -4.51 -1.24 14.77
C ASN A 135 -4.06 -0.22 13.73
N ILE A 136 -5.00 0.29 12.94
CA ILE A 136 -4.77 1.45 12.08
C ILE A 136 -4.70 2.68 12.99
N LYS A 137 -3.53 2.96 13.57
CA LYS A 137 -3.32 4.22 14.30
C LYS A 137 -3.63 5.35 13.32
N ARG A 138 -4.68 6.13 13.61
CA ARG A 138 -5.10 7.33 12.86
C ARG A 138 -4.01 8.42 12.79
N GLU A 139 -2.91 8.25 13.50
CA GLU A 139 -1.91 9.28 13.80
C GLU A 139 -0.78 9.38 12.77
N GLN A 140 -0.64 8.42 11.85
CA GLN A 140 0.14 8.63 10.62
C GLN A 140 -0.82 8.88 9.48
N LYS A 141 -1.29 10.14 9.35
CA LYS A 141 -1.85 10.65 8.10
C LYS A 141 -0.74 10.59 7.04
N ARG A 142 -0.50 9.43 6.43
CA ARG A 142 -0.05 9.45 5.03
C ARG A 142 -1.27 9.95 4.26
N GLU A 143 -1.11 11.10 3.60
CA GLU A 143 -2.13 11.70 2.73
C GLU A 143 -2.67 10.64 1.77
N ASP A 144 -3.99 10.63 1.60
CA ASP A 144 -4.78 9.80 0.68
C ASP A 144 -4.11 8.49 0.22
N SER A 145 -4.56 7.35 0.75
CA SER A 145 -4.10 6.01 0.33
C SER A 145 -4.22 5.75 -1.19
N GLU A 146 -5.00 6.58 -1.89
CA GLU A 146 -5.11 6.61 -3.35
C GLU A 146 -3.76 6.91 -4.03
N TYR A 147 -2.91 7.73 -3.42
CA TYR A 147 -1.64 8.16 -3.98
C TYR A 147 -0.49 7.47 -3.27
N LYS A 148 0.53 7.08 -4.05
CA LYS A 148 1.80 6.58 -3.53
C LYS A 148 2.53 7.67 -2.76
N LYS A 149 2.45 8.90 -3.27
CA LYS A 149 3.09 10.07 -2.67
C LYS A 149 2.38 11.34 -3.13
N VAL A 150 2.24 12.30 -2.21
CA VAL A 150 1.88 13.68 -2.51
C VAL A 150 3.05 14.56 -2.12
N VAL A 151 3.42 15.50 -3.00
CA VAL A 151 4.52 16.44 -2.80
C VAL A 151 4.00 17.85 -3.03
N THR A 152 4.04 18.68 -2.00
CA THR A 152 3.73 20.09 -2.14
C THR A 152 4.93 20.83 -2.70
N GLN A 153 4.70 21.62 -3.75
CA GLN A 153 5.67 22.51 -4.36
C GLN A 153 5.25 23.96 -4.13
N GLU A 154 6.16 24.77 -3.62
CA GLU A 154 5.96 26.21 -3.40
C GLU A 154 6.79 27.04 -4.38
N LYS A 155 6.25 28.18 -4.80
CA LYS A 155 7.00 29.21 -5.53
C LYS A 155 6.49 30.60 -5.18
N GLN A 156 7.28 31.62 -5.50
CA GLN A 156 6.84 33.01 -5.40
C GLN A 156 6.63 33.59 -6.80
N ARG A 157 5.48 34.24 -7.02
CA ARG A 157 5.19 34.97 -8.27
C ARG A 157 5.08 36.46 -7.97
N ARG A 158 5.84 37.28 -8.70
CA ARG A 158 5.63 38.74 -8.71
C ARG A 158 4.44 39.06 -9.60
N VAL A 159 3.49 39.79 -9.06
CA VAL A 159 2.35 40.33 -9.80
C VAL A 159 2.49 41.85 -9.78
N GLU A 160 2.51 42.44 -10.96
CA GLU A 160 2.43 43.89 -11.13
C GLU A 160 0.98 44.29 -10.83
N ALA A 161 0.80 45.18 -9.85
CA ALA A 161 -0.52 45.73 -9.53
C ALA A 161 -0.83 46.88 -10.51
N ASP A 162 -2.06 46.90 -11.04
CA ASP A 162 -2.51 47.99 -11.91
C ASP A 162 -2.46 49.35 -11.22
N GLU A 163 -2.10 50.34 -12.03
CA GLU A 163 -1.57 51.65 -11.65
C GLU A 163 -2.58 52.54 -10.91
N ASN A 164 -2.20 52.98 -9.71
CA ASN A 164 -2.46 54.36 -9.29
C ASN A 164 -1.11 55.08 -9.25
N ASN A 165 -1.07 56.22 -9.95
CA ASN A 165 0.07 56.89 -10.61
C ASN A 165 1.26 57.35 -9.74
N ILE A 166 1.50 56.81 -8.54
CA ILE A 166 2.60 57.29 -7.67
C ILE A 166 3.38 56.15 -6.97
N ASN A 167 2.93 54.88 -7.00
CA ASN A 167 3.70 53.78 -6.42
C ASN A 167 3.41 52.43 -7.10
N ARG A 168 4.31 51.99 -8.00
CA ARG A 168 4.32 50.60 -8.50
C ARG A 168 4.76 49.66 -7.38
N MET A 169 3.81 49.13 -6.61
CA MET A 169 4.08 48.07 -5.65
C MET A 169 4.03 46.71 -6.35
N SER A 170 5.19 46.10 -6.55
CA SER A 170 5.26 44.68 -6.92
C SER A 170 4.77 43.84 -5.74
N GLN A 171 3.62 43.18 -5.88
CA GLN A 171 3.17 42.23 -4.86
C GLN A 171 3.79 40.86 -5.14
N VAL A 172 4.52 40.32 -4.15
CA VAL A 172 5.01 38.95 -4.21
C VAL A 172 3.94 38.04 -3.62
N LYS A 173 3.31 37.21 -4.46
CA LYS A 173 2.31 36.24 -4.01
C LYS A 173 2.96 34.86 -3.88
N PRO A 174 3.03 34.28 -2.66
CA PRO A 174 3.41 32.89 -2.51
C PRO A 174 2.31 32.00 -3.09
N MET A 175 2.71 30.99 -3.85
CA MET A 175 1.81 30.02 -4.46
C MET A 175 2.27 28.61 -4.12
N ARG A 176 1.31 27.70 -3.95
CA ARG A 176 1.57 26.26 -3.77
C ARG A 176 0.79 25.45 -4.79
N ARG A 177 1.26 24.23 -5.05
CA ARG A 177 0.49 23.19 -5.74
C ARG A 177 0.89 21.83 -5.20
N ASP A 178 0.02 20.86 -5.36
CA ASP A 178 0.31 19.48 -5.01
C ASP A 178 0.61 18.66 -6.25
N ILE A 179 1.67 17.87 -6.17
CA ILE A 179 2.05 16.88 -7.17
C ILE A 179 1.71 15.52 -6.58
N LYS A 180 0.72 14.85 -7.19
CA LYS A 180 0.22 13.55 -6.75
C LYS A 180 0.76 12.46 -7.66
N ILE A 181 1.45 11.49 -7.07
CA ILE A 181 2.08 10.36 -7.77
C ILE A 181 1.28 9.09 -7.45
N GLN A 182 0.79 8.42 -8.48
CA GLN A 182 0.08 7.14 -8.38
C GLN A 182 1.06 5.95 -8.31
N TYR A 183 0.57 4.79 -7.86
CA TYR A 183 1.36 3.55 -7.77
C TYR A 183 1.83 3.01 -9.13
N ASN A 184 1.12 3.34 -10.21
CA ASN A 184 1.51 3.03 -11.59
C ASN A 184 2.53 4.02 -12.19
N GLY A 185 3.02 4.99 -11.39
CA GLY A 185 3.96 6.03 -11.82
C GLY A 185 3.32 7.23 -12.52
N LYS A 186 1.99 7.26 -12.73
CA LYS A 186 1.32 8.44 -13.29
C LYS A 186 1.41 9.60 -12.31
N VAL A 187 1.75 10.77 -12.84
CA VAL A 187 1.87 12.01 -12.09
C VAL A 187 0.75 12.95 -12.49
N SER A 188 0.05 13.50 -11.51
CA SER A 188 -0.93 14.58 -11.70
C SER A 188 -0.50 15.79 -10.87
N CYS A 189 -0.70 16.99 -11.42
CA CYS A 189 -0.38 18.24 -10.76
C CYS A 189 -1.67 19.03 -10.56
N SER A 190 -1.91 19.51 -9.34
CA SER A 190 -2.98 20.49 -9.12
C SER A 190 -2.64 21.82 -9.78
N GLU A 191 -3.66 22.66 -9.95
CA GLU A 191 -3.44 24.06 -10.30
C GLU A 191 -2.70 24.79 -9.17
N TRP A 192 -2.11 25.93 -9.52
CA TRP A 192 -1.40 26.78 -8.56
C TRP A 192 -2.40 27.59 -7.73
N GLU A 193 -2.38 27.38 -6.42
CA GLU A 193 -3.19 28.13 -5.47
C GLU A 193 -2.35 29.24 -4.84
N VAL A 194 -2.92 30.43 -4.70
CA VAL A 194 -2.31 31.53 -3.97
C VAL A 194 -2.47 31.26 -2.48
N MET A 195 -1.37 31.29 -1.72
CA MET A 195 -1.44 31.17 -0.26
C MET A 195 -1.84 32.52 0.34
N GLU A 196 -2.78 32.52 1.28
CA GLU A 196 -3.11 33.73 2.04
C GLU A 196 -1.86 34.21 2.79
N SER A 197 -1.37 35.40 2.43
CA SER A 197 -0.21 36.00 3.08
C SER A 197 -0.58 36.49 4.47
N LYS A 198 -0.04 35.86 5.52
CA LYS A 198 0.07 36.53 6.82
C LYS A 198 1.01 37.72 6.64
N SER A 199 0.49 38.93 6.84
CA SER A 199 1.28 40.15 6.83
C SER A 199 2.18 40.19 8.06
N GLU A 200 3.44 39.80 7.90
CA GLU A 200 4.51 40.20 8.81
C GLU A 200 5.52 41.06 8.02
N PRO A 201 5.94 42.22 8.56
CA PRO A 201 6.80 43.15 7.84
C PRO A 201 8.24 42.63 7.79
N ASP A 202 8.79 42.67 6.57
CA ASP A 202 10.21 42.64 6.20
C ASP A 202 11.13 41.65 6.93
N ILE A 203 11.35 40.49 6.33
CA ILE A 203 12.61 39.75 6.48
C ILE A 203 13.30 39.66 5.12
N LYS A 204 14.39 40.42 4.96
CA LYS A 204 15.37 40.21 3.88
C LYS A 204 15.92 38.79 3.99
N ILE A 205 15.60 37.89 3.07
CA ILE A 205 16.28 36.59 2.98
C ILE A 205 16.71 36.27 1.55
N LYS A 206 17.95 35.80 1.49
CA LYS A 206 18.76 35.39 0.34
C LYS A 206 18.03 34.44 -0.61
N GLN A 207 18.30 34.61 -1.90
CA GLN A 207 17.97 33.64 -2.95
C GLN A 207 18.70 32.32 -2.67
N GLU A 208 17.97 31.22 -2.44
CA GLU A 208 18.56 29.88 -2.52
C GLU A 208 17.71 28.89 -3.32
N LYS A 209 18.37 28.40 -4.39
CA LYS A 209 18.25 27.14 -5.12
C LYS A 209 16.86 26.64 -5.55
N LEU A 210 16.55 26.86 -6.83
CA LEU A 210 15.75 25.93 -7.62
C LEU A 210 16.38 24.54 -7.56
N ILE A 211 15.69 23.57 -6.94
CA ILE A 211 15.90 22.17 -7.28
C ILE A 211 15.05 21.91 -8.52
N GLN A 212 15.67 21.97 -9.70
CA GLN A 212 15.06 21.50 -10.94
C GLN A 212 14.97 19.97 -10.86
N PHE A 213 13.78 19.45 -10.58
CA PHE A 213 13.43 18.10 -11.01
C PHE A 213 13.15 18.17 -12.51
N ASN A 214 14.14 17.79 -13.32
CA ASN A 214 13.91 17.50 -14.73
C ASN A 214 12.97 16.29 -14.79
N CYS A 215 11.70 16.53 -15.06
CA CYS A 215 10.78 15.49 -15.53
C CYS A 215 11.17 15.14 -16.95
N THR A 216 12.16 14.26 -17.09
CA THR A 216 12.40 13.57 -18.35
C THR A 216 11.44 12.39 -18.40
N ILE A 217 10.43 12.49 -19.27
CA ILE A 217 9.60 11.35 -19.65
C ILE A 217 10.48 10.46 -20.53
N LEU A 218 10.86 9.29 -20.03
CA LEU A 218 11.37 8.16 -20.81
C LEU A 218 10.58 6.92 -20.41
#